data_AF-A0A951K3C5-F1
#
_entry.id   AF-A0A951K3C5-F1
#
_cell.length_a   1.000
_cell.length_b   1.000
_cell.length_c   1.000
_cell.angle_alpha   90.00
_cell.angle_beta   90.00
_cell.angle_gamma   90.00
#
_symmetry.space_group_name_H-M   'P 1'
#
loop_
_entity.id
_entity.type
_entity.pdbx_description
1 polymer ?
#
loop_
_entity_poly.entity_id
_entity_poly.type
_entity_poly.pdbx_seq_one_letter_code
_entity_poly.pdbx_strand_id
1 'polypeptide(L)' 'MPLRVPQLLVHGTADTKVPIDQTTGYADHARAAGDEIALRTVEGADHMRLIDPTSGVWQQTLTAVRDALS' A
#
# COMPACT_ATOMS: atom_id res chain seq x y z
N MET A 1 8.83 -14.95 -9.00
CA MET A 1 7.84 -15.20 -10.06
C MET A 1 6.80 -14.10 -9.98
N PRO A 2 6.39 -13.46 -11.10
CA PRO A 2 5.34 -12.44 -11.07
C PRO A 2 4.01 -13.08 -10.63
N LEU A 3 3.21 -12.37 -9.83
CA LEU A 3 1.91 -12.88 -9.34
C LEU A 3 0.83 -12.83 -10.43
N ARG A 4 1.02 -12.01 -11.48
CA ARG A 4 0.13 -11.86 -12.65
C ARG A 4 -1.32 -11.53 -12.30
N VAL A 5 -1.51 -10.85 -11.19
CA VAL A 5 -2.78 -10.25 -10.79
C VAL A 5 -2.52 -8.77 -10.44
N PRO A 6 -3.47 -7.86 -10.67
CA PRO A 6 -3.37 -6.49 -10.19
C PRO A 6 -3.23 -6.46 -8.67
N GLN A 7 -2.33 -5.62 -8.17
CA GLN A 7 -2.07 -5.49 -6.74
C GLN A 7 -2.14 -4.02 -6.31
N LEU A 8 -2.86 -3.79 -5.22
CA LEU A 8 -2.85 -2.53 -4.50
C LEU A 8 -2.01 -2.67 -3.23
N LEU A 9 -1.00 -1.81 -3.11
CA LEU A 9 -0.17 -1.66 -1.92
C LEU A 9 -0.55 -0.34 -1.24
N VAL A 10 -0.87 -0.39 0.05
CA VAL A 10 -1.15 0.79 0.88
C VAL A 10 -0.16 0.81 2.05
N HIS A 11 0.58 1.92 2.23
CA HIS A 11 1.65 2.00 3.23
C HIS A 11 1.72 3.38 3.90
N GLY A 12 2.04 3.42 5.20
CA GLY A 12 2.14 4.66 5.98
C GLY A 12 3.59 5.14 6.05
N THR A 13 3.86 6.40 5.73
CA THR A 13 5.27 6.88 5.63
C THR A 13 5.99 6.95 6.97
N ALA A 14 5.26 6.89 8.09
CA ALA A 14 5.81 6.89 9.45
C ALA A 14 5.79 5.49 10.10
N ASP A 15 5.66 4.42 9.31
CA ASP A 15 5.77 3.05 9.82
C ASP A 15 7.21 2.73 10.25
N THR A 16 7.40 2.56 11.55
CA THR A 16 8.69 2.19 12.17
C THR A 16 8.83 0.68 12.41
N LYS A 17 7.78 -0.11 12.17
CA LYS A 17 7.78 -1.56 12.31
C LYS A 17 8.12 -2.24 11.00
N VAL A 18 7.55 -1.75 9.91
CA VAL A 18 7.85 -2.17 8.54
C VAL A 18 8.22 -0.91 7.76
N PRO A 19 9.51 -0.60 7.59
CA PRO A 19 9.94 0.58 6.86
C PRO A 19 9.39 0.58 5.43
N ILE A 20 9.01 1.77 4.95
CA ILE A 20 8.41 1.98 3.62
C ILE A 20 9.26 1.43 2.46
N ASP A 21 10.59 1.40 2.64
CA ASP A 21 11.53 0.85 1.68
C ASP A 21 11.25 -0.61 1.31
N GLN A 22 10.62 -1.39 2.21
CA GLN A 22 10.18 -2.74 1.89
C GLN A 22 9.05 -2.73 0.85
N THR A 23 8.07 -1.84 1.00
CA THR A 23 6.95 -1.73 0.07
C THR A 23 7.37 -1.13 -1.26
N THR A 24 8.20 -0.07 -1.27
CA THR A 24 8.71 0.52 -2.52
C THR A 24 9.63 -0.46 -3.24
N GLY A 25 10.54 -1.13 -2.52
CA GLY A 25 11.41 -2.16 -3.07
C GLY A 25 10.62 -3.33 -3.67
N TYR A 26 9.57 -3.82 -3.00
CA TYR A 26 8.68 -4.82 -3.57
C TYR A 26 8.00 -4.32 -4.84
N ALA A 27 7.44 -3.11 -4.82
CA ALA A 27 6.74 -2.53 -5.96
C ALA A 27 7.65 -2.41 -7.19
N ASP A 28 8.91 -2.00 -6.99
CA ASP A 28 9.88 -1.86 -8.08
C ASP A 28 10.25 -3.22 -8.68
N HIS A 29 10.54 -4.23 -7.85
CA HIS A 29 10.83 -5.58 -8.33
C HIS A 29 9.63 -6.22 -9.04
N ALA A 30 8.42 -6.06 -8.50
CA ALA A 30 7.21 -6.62 -9.09
C ALA A 30 6.88 -5.95 -10.43
N ARG A 31 6.99 -4.62 -10.54
CA ARG A 31 6.85 -3.90 -11.82
C ARG A 31 7.89 -4.34 -12.83
N ALA A 32 9.16 -4.48 -12.43
CA ALA A 32 10.22 -4.98 -13.30
C ALA A 32 9.96 -6.43 -13.79
N ALA A 33 9.25 -7.23 -12.99
CA ALA A 33 8.80 -8.57 -13.35
C ALA A 33 7.52 -8.60 -14.22
N GLY A 34 6.90 -7.45 -14.49
CA GLY A 34 5.71 -7.30 -15.32
C GLY A 34 4.38 -7.34 -14.56
N ASP A 35 4.38 -7.26 -13.23
CA ASP A 35 3.14 -7.15 -12.45
C ASP A 35 2.55 -5.74 -12.50
N GLU A 36 1.21 -5.66 -12.49
CA GLU A 36 0.48 -4.40 -12.35
C GLU A 36 0.39 -4.01 -10.86
N ILE A 37 1.14 -2.98 -10.48
CA ILE A 37 1.25 -2.51 -9.08
C ILE A 37 0.76 -1.07 -8.95
N ALA A 38 -0.32 -0.87 -8.19
CA ALA A 38 -0.71 0.41 -7.63
C ALA A 38 -0.11 0.58 -6.23
N LEU A 39 0.62 1.67 -5.99
CA LEU A 39 1.12 2.03 -4.65
C LEU A 39 0.38 3.29 -4.17
N ARG A 40 -0.10 3.26 -2.93
CA ARG A 40 -0.70 4.39 -2.21
C ARG A 40 0.03 4.58 -0.90
N THR A 41 0.59 5.76 -0.70
CA THR A 41 1.26 6.12 0.55
C THR A 41 0.40 7.10 1.33
N VAL A 42 0.27 6.90 2.64
CA VAL A 42 -0.40 7.84 3.53
C VAL A 42 0.64 8.54 4.39
N GLU A 43 0.80 9.84 4.16
CA GLU A 43 1.79 10.67 4.86
C GLU A 43 1.52 10.69 6.38
N GLY A 44 2.57 10.46 7.17
CA GLY A 44 2.51 10.48 8.64
C GLY A 44 1.72 9.34 9.28
N ALA A 45 1.16 8.40 8.50
CA ALA A 45 0.49 7.22 9.06
C ALA A 45 1.52 6.21 9.56
N ASP A 46 1.26 5.65 10.73
CA ASP A 46 2.02 4.55 11.31
C ASP A 46 1.49 3.19 10.82
N HIS A 47 2.13 2.12 11.32
CA HIS A 47 1.82 0.73 11.00
C HIS A 47 0.33 0.35 11.15
N MET A 48 -0.36 0.92 12.14
CA MET A 48 -1.70 0.47 12.54
C MET A 48 -2.82 1.37 12.00
N ARG A 49 -2.55 2.66 11.80
CA ARG A 49 -3.55 3.64 11.34
C ARG A 49 -4.19 3.28 10.01
N LEU A 50 -3.48 2.56 9.13
CA LEU A 50 -4.04 2.12 7.85
C LEU A 50 -5.18 1.09 7.97
N ILE A 51 -5.24 0.36 9.09
CA ILE A 51 -6.15 -0.77 9.29
C ILE A 51 -7.08 -0.60 10.50
N ASP A 52 -6.83 0.41 11.34
CA ASP A 52 -7.69 0.76 12.47
C ASP A 52 -8.94 1.51 11.99
N PRO A 53 -10.14 0.91 12.05
CA PRO A 53 -11.37 1.52 11.55
C PRO A 53 -11.79 2.80 12.29
N THR A 54 -11.25 3.04 13.48
CA THR A 54 -11.51 4.24 14.28
C THR A 54 -10.60 5.41 13.90
N SER A 55 -9.54 5.16 13.13
CA SER A 55 -8.62 6.20 12.68
C SER A 55 -9.20 7.00 11.52
N GLY A 56 -8.84 8.28 11.43
CA GLY A 56 -9.15 9.11 10.26
C GLY A 56 -8.42 8.66 8.98
N VAL A 57 -7.38 7.84 9.11
CA VAL A 57 -6.58 7.31 8.00
C VAL A 57 -7.30 6.16 7.30
N TRP A 58 -8.07 5.36 8.03
CA TRP A 58 -8.81 4.20 7.49
C TRP A 58 -9.64 4.50 6.25
N GLN A 59 -10.29 5.67 6.21
CA GLN A 59 -11.10 6.06 5.05
C GLN A 59 -10.26 6.19 3.77
N GLN A 60 -8.99 6.58 3.87
CA GLN A 60 -8.08 6.64 2.72
C GLN A 60 -7.76 5.24 2.20
N THR A 61 -7.54 4.26 3.09
CA THR A 61 -7.36 2.85 2.72
C THR A 61 -8.61 2.32 2.01
N LEU A 62 -9.81 2.58 2.56
CA LEU A 62 -11.06 2.14 1.94
C LEU A 62 -11.29 2.75 0.56
N THR A 63 -11.00 4.05 0.39
CA THR A 63 -11.08 4.71 -0.91
C THR A 63 -10.13 4.05 -1.90
N ALA A 64 -8.86 3.82 -1.52
CA ALA A 64 -7.90 3.15 -2.39
C ALA A 64 -8.36 1.75 -2.82
N VAL A 65 -8.95 0.97 -1.91
CA VAL A 65 -9.52 -0.35 -2.22
C VAL A 65 -10.71 -0.24 -3.17
N ARG A 66 -11.61 0.72 -2.97
CA ARG A 66 -12.76 0.94 -3.86
C ARG A 66 -12.31 1.34 -5.27
N ASP A 67 -11.35 2.24 -5.38
CA ASP A 67 -10.78 2.69 -6.65
C ASP A 67 -10.10 1.55 -7.41
N ALA A 68 -9.53 0.57 -6.70
CA ALA A 68 -8.90 -0.61 -7.31
C ALA A 68 -9.91 -1.68 -7.77
N LEU A 69 -11.18 -1.55 -7.39
CA LEU A 69 -12.25 -2.48 -7.73
C LEU A 69 -13.25 -1.93 -8.76
N SER A 70 -13.15 -0.64 -9.10
CA SER A 70 -13.97 0.02 -10.13
C SER A 70 -13.39 -0.16 -11.52
#